data_AF-A0A453MJD0-F1
#
_entry.id   AF-A0A453MJD0-F1
#
_cell.length_a   1.000
_cell.length_b   1.000
_cell.length_c   1.000
_cell.angle_alpha   90.00
_cell.angle_beta   90.00
_cell.angle_gamma   90.00
#
_symmetry.space_group_name_H-M   'P 1'
#
loop_
_entity.id
_entity.type
_entity.pdbx_description
1 polymer ?
#
loop_
_entity_poly.entity_id
_entity_poly.type
_entity_poly.pdbx_seq_one_letter_code
_entity_poly.pdbx_strand_id
1 'polypeptide(L)'
;LFEVDPDYTVLAFASIMKKKITMPAHLMYDGQEDNLFEHFSAVAQRLGVYTAMDYADILEFLVKRWNVAGLTGLSGEGRRAQDYLCSLGPRFRKLVERAQGSGKQLPVVPFSWIYGRKVQL
;
A
#
# COMPACT_ATOMS: atom_id res chain seq x y z
N LEU A 1 2.26 -14.37 17.64
CA LEU A 1 3.45 -14.66 16.80
C LEU A 1 4.65 -13.85 17.24
N PHE A 2 4.61 -12.50 17.28
CA PHE A 2 5.73 -11.70 17.80
C PHE A 2 6.18 -12.06 19.24
N GLU A 3 5.28 -12.54 20.10
CA GLU A 3 5.63 -13.00 21.44
C GLU A 3 6.30 -14.39 21.49
N VAL A 4 6.08 -15.21 20.45
CA VAL A 4 6.52 -16.61 20.41
C VAL A 4 7.76 -16.76 19.53
N ASP A 5 7.78 -16.10 18.38
CA ASP A 5 8.88 -16.08 17.42
C ASP A 5 9.03 -14.67 16.81
N PRO A 6 9.63 -13.72 17.54
CA PRO A 6 9.79 -12.35 17.08
C PRO A 6 10.65 -12.23 15.83
N ASP A 7 11.67 -13.08 15.69
CA ASP A 7 12.65 -12.99 14.60
C ASP A 7 12.04 -13.42 13.27
N TYR A 8 11.38 -14.58 13.23
CA TYR A 8 10.68 -15.01 12.03
C TYR A 8 9.54 -14.05 11.66
N THR A 9 8.79 -13.59 12.66
CA THR A 9 7.63 -12.71 12.41
C THR A 9 8.06 -11.36 11.82
N VAL A 10 9.16 -10.76 12.30
CA VAL A 10 9.65 -9.49 11.74
C VAL A 10 10.21 -9.67 10.32
N LEU A 11 10.87 -10.80 10.04
CA LEU A 11 11.36 -11.15 8.71
C LEU A 11 10.21 -11.36 7.72
N ALA A 12 9.16 -12.08 8.14
CA ALA A 12 7.96 -12.29 7.34
C ALA A 12 7.26 -10.97 7.03
N PHE A 13 7.12 -10.08 8.01
CA PHE A 13 6.53 -8.76 7.80
C PHE A 13 7.34 -7.93 6.80
N ALA A 14 8.67 -7.87 6.97
CA ALA A 14 9.54 -7.18 6.02
C ALA A 14 9.48 -7.81 4.61
N SER A 15 9.36 -9.13 4.50
CA SER A 15 9.22 -9.84 3.22
C SER A 15 7.97 -9.44 2.47
N ILE A 16 6.81 -9.39 3.15
CA ILE A 16 5.55 -8.91 2.56
C ILE A 16 5.68 -7.45 2.16
N MET A 17 6.30 -6.61 2.98
CA MET A 17 6.43 -5.20 2.63
C MET A 17 7.36 -4.94 1.45
N LYS A 18 8.41 -5.75 1.27
CA LYS A 18 9.27 -5.70 0.06
C LYS A 18 8.51 -6.10 -1.20
N LYS A 19 7.59 -7.06 -1.10
CA LYS A 19 6.73 -7.50 -2.22
C LYS A 19 5.58 -6.53 -2.52
N LYS A 20 5.30 -5.60 -1.61
CA LYS A 20 4.08 -4.78 -1.53
C LYS A 20 2.84 -5.64 -1.28
N ILE A 21 1.86 -5.09 -0.58
CA ILE A 21 0.58 -5.78 -0.39
C ILE A 21 -0.25 -5.58 -1.65
N THR A 22 -0.33 -6.63 -2.46
CA THR A 22 -1.15 -6.64 -3.66
C THR A 22 -2.63 -6.68 -3.28
N MET A 23 -3.43 -5.80 -3.88
CA MET A 23 -4.87 -5.80 -3.64
C MET A 23 -5.50 -7.11 -4.15
N PRO A 24 -6.45 -7.72 -3.41
CA PRO A 24 -7.04 -9.00 -3.82
C PRO A 24 -7.65 -8.97 -5.23
N ALA A 25 -8.29 -7.85 -5.58
CA ALA A 25 -8.93 -7.63 -6.88
C ALA A 25 -8.02 -6.99 -7.94
N HIS A 26 -6.69 -7.06 -7.81
CA HIS A 26 -5.77 -6.45 -8.79
C HIS A 26 -5.88 -7.01 -10.22
N LEU A 27 -6.46 -8.21 -10.38
CA LEU A 27 -6.75 -8.85 -11.68
C LEU A 27 -8.21 -8.63 -12.13
N MET A 28 -8.86 -7.57 -11.65
CA MET A 28 -10.24 -7.25 -12.01
C MET A 28 -10.36 -6.97 -13.51
N TYR A 29 -11.33 -7.60 -14.15
CA TYR A 29 -11.58 -7.53 -15.59
C TYR A 29 -13.09 -7.62 -15.87
N ASP A 30 -13.61 -6.81 -16.78
CA ASP A 30 -15.03 -6.77 -17.16
C ASP A 30 -15.34 -7.32 -18.56
N GLY A 31 -14.34 -7.88 -19.24
CA GLY A 31 -14.48 -8.36 -20.62
C GLY A 31 -14.13 -7.33 -21.70
N GLN A 32 -13.79 -6.09 -21.33
CA GLN A 32 -13.50 -5.02 -22.29
C GLN A 32 -12.27 -4.19 -21.92
N GLU A 33 -12.03 -3.93 -20.64
CA GLU A 33 -10.94 -3.08 -20.17
C GLU A 33 -9.88 -3.88 -19.41
N ASP A 34 -8.67 -3.96 -19.99
CA ASP A 34 -7.55 -4.71 -19.41
C ASP A 34 -6.98 -4.05 -18.14
N ASN A 35 -7.09 -2.72 -18.00
CA ASN A 35 -6.57 -1.95 -16.87
C ASN A 35 -7.65 -1.55 -15.86
N LEU A 36 -8.72 -2.33 -15.76
CA LEU A 36 -9.92 -1.97 -15.00
C LEU A 36 -9.62 -1.71 -13.51
N PHE A 37 -8.70 -2.49 -12.91
CA PHE A 37 -8.25 -2.25 -11.54
C PHE A 37 -7.51 -0.91 -11.39
N GLU A 38 -6.66 -0.54 -12.34
CA GLU A 38 -5.94 0.74 -12.30
C GLU A 38 -6.91 1.91 -12.42
N HIS A 39 -7.88 1.83 -13.34
CA HIS A 39 -8.92 2.84 -13.50
C HIS A 39 -9.79 2.97 -12.25
N PHE A 40 -10.25 1.84 -11.69
CA PHE A 40 -11.02 1.85 -10.44
C PHE A 40 -10.21 2.45 -9.27
N SER A 41 -8.95 2.05 -9.11
CA SER A 41 -8.10 2.53 -8.02
C SER A 41 -7.77 4.01 -8.14
N ALA A 42 -7.64 4.54 -9.36
CA ALA A 42 -7.49 5.97 -9.59
C ALA A 42 -8.74 6.76 -9.12
N VAL A 43 -9.94 6.31 -9.49
CA VAL A 43 -11.19 6.94 -9.03
C VAL A 43 -11.30 6.90 -7.50
N ALA A 44 -10.97 5.78 -6.87
CA ALA A 44 -10.96 5.66 -5.40
C ALA A 44 -9.94 6.60 -4.74
N GLN A 45 -8.75 6.73 -5.33
CA GLN A 45 -7.69 7.64 -4.89
C GLN A 45 -8.13 9.11 -5.02
N ARG A 46 -8.80 9.49 -6.12
CA ARG A 46 -9.28 10.86 -6.34
C ARG A 46 -10.43 11.22 -5.40
N LEU A 47 -11.34 10.29 -5.16
CA LEU A 47 -12.47 10.49 -4.24
C LEU A 47 -12.05 10.42 -2.76
N GLY A 48 -10.80 10.03 -2.46
CA GLY A 48 -10.31 9.89 -1.10
C GLY A 48 -10.89 8.70 -0.34
N VAL A 49 -11.44 7.70 -1.05
CA VAL A 49 -12.01 6.48 -0.43
C VAL A 49 -10.91 5.55 0.06
N TYR A 50 -9.88 5.36 -0.77
CA TYR A 50 -8.66 4.65 -0.40
C TYR A 50 -7.51 5.19 -1.23
N THR A 51 -6.49 5.67 -0.54
CA THR A 51 -5.37 6.40 -1.12
C THR A 51 -4.04 5.74 -0.78
N ALA A 52 -2.99 6.14 -1.50
CA ALA A 52 -1.62 5.77 -1.14
C ALA A 52 -1.20 6.29 0.25
N MET A 53 -1.87 7.31 0.80
CA MET A 53 -1.66 7.75 2.19
C MET A 53 -2.24 6.74 3.18
N ASP A 54 -3.43 6.22 2.92
CA ASP A 54 -4.05 5.18 3.77
C ASP A 54 -3.16 3.95 3.88
N TYR A 55 -2.51 3.56 2.78
CA TYR A 55 -1.52 2.48 2.79
C TYR A 55 -0.35 2.75 3.74
N ALA A 56 0.20 3.98 3.73
CA ALA A 56 1.27 4.38 4.63
C ALA A 56 0.79 4.42 6.09
N ASP A 57 -0.43 4.88 6.34
CA ASP A 57 -1.01 4.99 7.67
C ASP A 57 -1.32 3.61 8.27
N ILE A 58 -1.86 2.67 7.48
CA ILE A 58 -2.05 1.27 7.90
C ILE A 58 -0.70 0.65 8.28
N LEU A 59 0.34 0.87 7.46
CA LEU A 59 1.67 0.34 7.74
C LEU A 59 2.24 0.90 9.05
N GLU A 60 2.17 2.21 9.25
CA GLU A 60 2.63 2.84 10.50
C GLU A 60 1.82 2.39 11.71
N PHE A 61 0.51 2.24 11.55
CA PHE A 61 -0.36 1.70 12.58
C PHE A 61 0.07 0.29 12.98
N LEU A 62 0.31 -0.61 12.02
CA LEU A 62 0.73 -1.99 12.29
C LEU A 62 2.11 -2.05 12.95
N VAL A 63 3.07 -1.25 12.48
CA VAL A 63 4.41 -1.14 13.08
C VAL A 63 4.32 -0.73 14.56
N LYS A 64 3.46 0.25 14.88
CA LYS A 64 3.22 0.71 16.26
C LYS A 64 2.45 -0.34 17.07
N ARG A 65 1.36 -0.89 16.50
CA ARG A 65 0.45 -1.84 17.15
C ARG A 65 1.14 -3.12 17.60
N TRP A 66 2.15 -3.57 16.83
CA TRP A 66 2.97 -4.73 17.16
C TRP A 66 4.28 -4.38 17.87
N ASN A 67 4.49 -3.12 18.23
CA ASN A 67 5.69 -2.63 18.89
C ASN A 67 6.99 -3.07 18.18
N VAL A 68 7.01 -2.99 16.84
CA VAL A 68 8.14 -3.51 16.05
C VAL A 68 9.46 -2.83 16.45
N ALA A 69 9.44 -1.52 16.74
CA ALA A 69 10.63 -0.79 17.19
C ALA A 69 11.15 -1.24 18.57
N GLY A 70 10.28 -1.79 19.42
CA GLY A 70 10.64 -2.27 20.75
C GLY A 70 11.07 -3.73 20.80
N LEU A 71 11.11 -4.45 19.67
CA LEU A 71 11.57 -5.84 19.63
C LEU A 71 13.07 -5.93 19.95
N THR A 72 13.41 -6.79 20.90
CA THR A 72 14.78 -7.08 21.34
C THR A 72 15.11 -8.55 21.13
N GLY A 73 16.40 -8.92 21.18
CA GLY A 73 16.83 -10.32 21.03
C GLY A 73 16.77 -10.85 19.59
N LEU A 74 16.57 -9.97 18.61
CA LEU A 74 16.54 -10.31 17.19
C LEU A 74 17.94 -10.70 16.67
N SER A 75 17.96 -11.54 15.65
CA SER A 75 19.14 -11.85 14.84
C SER A 75 19.64 -10.61 14.10
N GLY A 76 20.81 -10.69 13.48
CA GLY A 76 21.32 -9.62 12.62
C GLY A 76 20.40 -9.31 11.44
N GLU A 77 19.71 -10.33 10.90
CA GLU A 77 18.71 -10.15 9.84
C GLU A 77 17.41 -9.56 10.38
N GLY A 78 16.94 -10.04 11.54
CA GLY A 78 15.75 -9.51 12.21
C GLY A 78 15.89 -8.02 12.52
N ARG A 79 17.06 -7.57 13.00
CA ARG A 79 17.34 -6.13 13.21
C ARG A 79 17.28 -5.32 11.91
N ARG A 80 17.87 -5.81 10.82
CA ARG A 80 17.76 -5.14 9.50
C ARG A 80 16.32 -5.06 9.01
N ALA A 81 15.52 -6.10 9.26
CA ALA A 81 14.10 -6.12 8.93
C ALA A 81 13.29 -5.12 9.78
N GLN A 82 13.59 -5.05 11.07
CA GLN A 82 13.01 -4.08 12.01
C GLN A 82 13.29 -2.63 11.56
N ASP A 83 14.55 -2.29 11.27
CA ASP A 83 14.95 -0.96 10.79
C ASP A 83 14.25 -0.61 9.47
N TYR A 84 14.21 -1.57 8.55
CA TYR A 84 13.50 -1.40 7.27
C TYR A 84 12.03 -1.04 7.51
N LEU A 85 11.29 -1.85 8.28
CA LEU A 85 9.87 -1.64 8.57
C LEU A 85 9.61 -0.31 9.26
N CYS A 86 10.41 0.05 10.26
CA CYS A 86 10.26 1.32 10.98
C CYS A 86 10.56 2.54 10.09
N SER A 87 11.39 2.37 9.06
CA SER A 87 11.70 3.45 8.11
C SER A 87 10.66 3.63 6.99
N LEU A 88 9.79 2.64 6.76
CA LEU A 88 8.93 2.62 5.57
C LEU A 88 7.82 3.68 5.60
N GLY A 89 7.15 3.88 6.74
CA GLY A 89 6.04 4.84 6.85
C GLY A 89 6.41 6.24 6.35
N PRO A 90 7.46 6.87 6.92
CA PRO A 90 7.96 8.17 6.46
C PRO A 90 8.41 8.18 4.98
N ARG A 91 8.95 7.06 4.48
CA ARG A 91 9.38 6.94 3.07
C ARG A 91 8.18 6.94 2.11
N PHE A 92 7.13 6.19 2.44
CA PHE A 92 5.91 6.15 1.64
C PHE A 92 5.22 7.51 1.63
N ARG A 93 5.06 8.19 2.77
CA ARG A 93 4.47 9.54 2.81
C ARG A 93 5.19 10.52 1.87
N LYS A 94 6.51 10.61 1.95
CA LYS A 94 7.32 11.47 1.06
C LYS A 94 7.14 11.13 -0.42
N LEU A 95 6.95 9.84 -0.75
CA LEU A 95 6.72 9.41 -2.12
C LEU A 95 5.33 9.82 -2.61
N VAL A 96 4.31 9.67 -1.77
CA VAL A 96 2.92 10.05 -2.09
C VAL A 96 2.78 11.56 -2.26
N GLU A 97 3.37 12.35 -1.36
CA GLU A 97 3.39 13.82 -1.47
C GLU A 97 4.01 14.29 -2.79
N ARG A 98 5.12 13.67 -3.21
CA ARG A 98 5.78 13.97 -4.50
C ARG A 98 4.90 13.61 -5.70
N ALA A 99 4.17 12.50 -5.64
CA ALA A 99 3.30 12.06 -6.72
C ALA A 99 2.09 13.01 -6.90
N GLN A 100 1.49 13.46 -5.80
CA GLN A 100 0.35 14.38 -5.80
C GLN A 100 0.71 15.78 -6.31
N GLY A 101 1.94 16.25 -6.04
CA GLY A 101 2.42 17.56 -6.51
C GLY A 101 2.59 17.71 -8.03
N SER A 102 2.40 16.63 -8.81
CA SER A 102 2.64 16.65 -10.26
C SER A 102 1.56 17.36 -11.09
N GLY A 103 0.42 17.73 -10.51
CA GLY A 103 -0.59 18.61 -11.12
C GLY A 103 -1.23 18.11 -12.42
N LYS A 104 -1.00 16.85 -12.81
CA LYS A 104 -1.56 16.28 -14.04
C LYS A 104 -3.06 16.04 -13.88
N GLN A 105 -3.86 16.63 -14.76
CA GLN A 105 -5.26 16.22 -14.91
C GLN A 105 -5.30 14.77 -15.41
N LEU A 106 -5.95 13.92 -14.63
CA LEU A 106 -6.19 12.53 -15.00
C LEU A 106 -7.27 12.47 -16.12
N PRO A 107 -7.16 11.48 -17.03
CA PRO A 107 -8.09 11.36 -18.15
C PRO A 107 -9.50 10.98 -17.68
N VAL A 108 -10.48 11.18 -18.56
CA VAL A 108 -11.87 10.76 -18.33
C VAL A 108 -12.13 9.49 -19.13
N VAL A 109 -12.43 8.38 -18.46
CA VAL A 109 -12.58 7.06 -19.08
C VAL A 109 -13.99 6.50 -18.85
N PRO A 110 -14.55 5.71 -19.79
CA PRO A 110 -15.83 5.02 -19.61
C PRO A 110 -15.69 3.84 -18.65
N PHE A 111 -16.75 3.53 -17.91
CA PHE A 111 -16.87 2.30 -17.10
C PHE A 111 -18.11 1.51 -17.49
N SER A 112 -17.96 0.20 -17.73
CA SER A 112 -19.06 -0.70 -18.08
C SER A 112 -20.12 -0.79 -16.97
N TRP A 113 -19.69 -0.75 -15.70
CA TRP A 113 -20.55 -0.82 -14.51
C TRP A 113 -21.59 0.30 -14.43
N ILE A 114 -21.36 1.42 -15.12
CA ILE A 114 -22.25 2.58 -15.16
C ILE A 114 -22.75 2.84 -16.59
N TYR A 115 -22.93 1.78 -17.37
CA TYR A 115 -23.48 1.82 -18.73
C TYR A 115 -22.64 2.68 -19.70
N GLY A 116 -21.31 2.60 -19.60
CA GLY A 116 -20.39 3.34 -20.47
C GLY A 116 -20.29 4.84 -20.17
N ARG A 117 -20.92 5.32 -19.09
CA ARG A 117 -20.73 6.69 -18.63
C ARG A 117 -19.27 6.92 -18.25
N LYS A 118 -18.78 8.12 -18.53
CA LYS A 118 -17.38 8.50 -18.34
C LYS A 118 -17.16 9.16 -16.98
N VAL A 119 -16.08 8.81 -16.31
CA VAL A 119 -15.68 9.36 -15.01
C VAL A 119 -14.23 9.81 -15.09
N GLN A 120 -13.91 10.91 -14.42
CA GLN A 120 -12.55 11.36 -14.25
C GLN A 120 -11.82 10.37 -13.33
N LEU A 121 -10.71 9.80 -13.81
CA LEU A 121 -9.81 9.00 -12.99
C LEU A 121 -9.26 9.82 -11.83
#